data_AF-A0A382EWJ0-F1
#
_entry.id   AF-A0A382EWJ0-F1
#
_cell.length_a   1.000
_cell.length_b   1.000
_cell.length_c   1.000
_cell.angle_alpha   90.00
_cell.angle_beta   90.00
_cell.angle_gamma   90.00
#
_symmetry.space_group_name_H-M   'P 1'
#
loop_
_entity.id
_entity.type
_entity.pdbx_description
1 polymer ?
#
loop_
_entity_poly.entity_id
_entity_poly.type
_entity_poly.pdbx_seq_one_letter_code
_entity_poly.pdbx_strand_id
1 'polypeptide(L)'
;RITPTAGTIEVGHIHYSPLLQKTPAASEAMFLMMKRAFELGYRRYEWKCDALNAPSRRAALRLGFSYEGVFRQATVYKQRNRDTAWYATIDQEWPELKKAFEAWLDPANFDEVGTQKTSLSSLTAPILKSIG
;
A
#
# COMPACT_ATOMS: atom_id res chain seq x y z
N ARG A 1 -6.41 11.70 4.03
CA ARG A 1 -6.97 12.06 5.37
C ARG A 1 -5.85 11.98 6.40
N ILE A 2 -5.80 12.89 7.38
CA ILE A 2 -4.84 12.83 8.50
C ILE A 2 -5.59 13.08 9.80
N THR A 3 -5.34 12.25 10.82
CA THR A 3 -5.91 12.41 12.18
C THR A 3 -4.76 12.35 13.20
N PRO A 4 -4.08 13.48 13.49
CA PRO A 4 -2.88 13.48 14.32
C PRO A 4 -3.09 12.95 15.75
N THR A 5 -4.23 13.28 16.37
CA THR A 5 -4.57 12.82 17.74
C THR A 5 -4.66 11.31 17.86
N ALA A 6 -5.04 10.63 16.79
CA ALA A 6 -5.10 9.17 16.72
C ALA A 6 -3.85 8.55 16.05
N GLY A 7 -2.91 9.38 15.59
CA GLY A 7 -1.73 8.93 14.84
C GLY A 7 -2.10 8.17 13.55
N THR A 8 -3.15 8.58 12.84
CA THR A 8 -3.58 7.90 11.59
C THR A 8 -3.43 8.81 10.37
N ILE A 9 -2.95 8.25 9.25
CA ILE A 9 -2.79 8.97 7.99
C ILE A 9 -3.12 8.05 6.81
N GLU A 10 -3.77 8.60 5.80
CA GLU A 10 -4.14 7.89 4.57
C GLU A 10 -3.30 8.40 3.41
N VAL A 11 -2.74 7.46 2.66
CA VAL A 11 -2.23 7.71 1.31
C VAL A 11 -3.34 7.50 0.29
N GLY A 12 -3.63 8.56 -0.45
CA GLY A 12 -4.73 8.59 -1.40
C GLY A 12 -4.41 9.52 -2.55
N HIS A 13 -5.34 9.63 -3.50
CA HIS A 13 -5.18 10.44 -4.71
C HIS A 13 -3.94 10.10 -5.55
N ILE A 14 -3.45 8.85 -5.48
CA ILE A 14 -2.31 8.39 -6.27
C ILE A 14 -2.70 8.32 -7.75
N HIS A 15 -2.01 9.10 -8.58
CA HIS A 15 -2.14 9.10 -10.03
C HIS A 15 -0.75 9.02 -10.65
N TYR A 16 -0.30 7.81 -10.98
CA TYR A 16 0.96 7.61 -11.69
C TYR A 16 0.74 7.68 -13.19
N SER A 17 1.65 8.36 -13.88
CA SER A 17 1.71 8.32 -15.34
C SER A 17 1.94 6.89 -15.83
N PRO A 18 1.51 6.53 -17.06
CA PRO A 18 1.77 5.20 -17.61
C PRO A 18 3.25 4.79 -17.58
N LEU A 19 4.16 5.76 -17.73
CA LEU A 19 5.62 5.54 -17.69
C LEU A 19 6.13 5.13 -16.31
N LEU A 20 5.47 5.57 -15.23
CA LEU A 20 5.87 5.25 -13.86
C LEU A 20 5.19 3.97 -13.35
N GLN A 21 4.01 3.62 -13.89
CA GLN A 21 3.27 2.45 -13.44
C GLN A 21 4.07 1.15 -13.60
N LYS A 22 3.98 0.27 -12.58
CA LYS A 22 4.66 -1.04 -12.55
C LYS A 22 6.20 -0.98 -12.61
N THR A 23 6.80 0.15 -12.23
CA THR A 23 8.26 0.29 -12.11
C THR A 23 8.73 0.19 -10.65
N PRO A 24 10.03 -0.07 -10.41
CA PRO A 24 10.64 0.05 -9.08
C PRO A 24 10.41 1.42 -8.45
N ALA A 25 10.57 2.50 -9.22
CA ALA A 25 10.37 3.87 -8.77
C ALA A 25 8.96 4.13 -8.22
N ALA A 26 7.91 3.54 -8.81
CA ALA A 26 6.55 3.64 -8.26
C ALA A 26 6.40 2.97 -6.89
N SER A 27 7.09 1.84 -6.68
CA SER A 27 7.07 1.13 -5.39
C SER A 27 7.93 1.86 -4.36
N GLU A 28 9.06 2.43 -4.78
CA GLU A 28 9.92 3.27 -3.94
C GLU A 28 9.20 4.54 -3.47
N ALA A 29 8.45 5.21 -4.33
CA ALA A 29 7.62 6.36 -3.94
C ALA A 29 6.64 5.99 -2.81
N MET A 30 6.00 4.82 -2.90
CA MET A 30 5.13 4.31 -1.82
C MET A 30 5.90 4.00 -0.54
N PHE A 31 7.08 3.38 -0.67
CA PHE A 31 7.98 3.09 0.45
C PHE A 31 8.40 4.36 1.19
N LEU A 32 8.83 5.40 0.47
CA LEU A 32 9.28 6.66 1.06
C LEU A 32 8.15 7.39 1.79
N MET A 33 6.94 7.42 1.22
CA MET A 33 5.77 7.99 1.90
C MET A 33 5.40 7.22 3.17
N MET A 34 5.40 5.88 3.10
CA MET A 34 5.12 5.01 4.24
C MET A 34 6.17 5.14 5.34
N LYS A 35 7.46 5.10 4.97
CA LYS A 35 8.60 5.34 5.86
C LYS A 35 8.46 6.66 6.59
N ARG A 36 8.17 7.74 5.85
CA ARG A 36 8.01 9.06 6.44
C ARG A 36 6.84 9.11 7.43
N ALA A 37 5.71 8.47 7.13
CA ALA A 37 4.57 8.42 8.04
C ALA A 37 4.95 7.78 9.39
N PHE A 38 5.62 6.63 9.36
CA PHE A 38 6.05 5.94 10.58
C PHE A 38 7.18 6.67 11.33
N GLU A 39 8.12 7.30 10.63
CA GLU A 39 9.15 8.16 11.25
C GLU A 39 8.55 9.39 11.96
N LEU A 40 7.41 9.89 11.47
CA LEU A 40 6.65 10.95 12.12
C LEU A 40 5.83 10.47 13.33
N GLY A 41 5.92 9.18 13.69
CA GLY A 41 5.23 8.60 14.84
C GLY A 41 3.77 8.24 14.58
N TYR A 42 3.31 8.23 13.32
CA TYR A 42 1.98 7.71 13.01
C TYR A 42 1.96 6.20 13.26
N ARG A 43 0.85 5.73 13.82
CA ARG A 43 0.65 4.34 14.22
C ARG A 43 -0.12 3.53 13.19
N ARG A 44 -0.74 4.21 12.22
CA ARG A 44 -1.60 3.60 11.20
C ARG A 44 -1.53 4.36 9.89
N TYR A 45 -1.21 3.62 8.82
CA TYR A 45 -1.15 4.09 7.45
C TYR A 45 -2.22 3.42 6.60
N GLU A 46 -3.13 4.20 6.03
CA GLU A 46 -4.36 3.71 5.40
C GLU A 46 -4.33 3.80 3.88
N TRP A 47 -4.97 2.84 3.23
CA TRP A 47 -5.29 2.84 1.81
C TRP A 47 -6.79 2.56 1.63
N LYS A 48 -7.45 3.35 0.79
CA LYS A 48 -8.87 3.16 0.45
C LYS A 48 -9.07 3.19 -1.05
N CYS A 49 -9.92 2.30 -1.53
CA CYS A 49 -10.29 2.29 -2.94
C CYS A 49 -11.75 1.84 -3.12
N ASP A 50 -12.25 2.02 -4.34
CA ASP A 50 -13.51 1.41 -4.72
C ASP A 50 -13.39 -0.12 -4.68
N ALA A 51 -14.36 -0.81 -4.07
CA ALA A 51 -14.36 -2.27 -3.98
C ALA A 51 -14.32 -2.97 -5.35
N LEU A 52 -14.81 -2.33 -6.41
CA LEU A 52 -14.77 -2.78 -7.80
C LEU A 52 -13.41 -2.51 -8.49
N ASN A 53 -12.54 -1.68 -7.90
CA ASN A 53 -11.22 -1.39 -8.46
C ASN A 53 -10.21 -2.49 -8.11
N ALA A 54 -10.30 -3.62 -8.81
CA ALA A 54 -9.42 -4.77 -8.61
C ALA A 54 -7.91 -4.43 -8.73
N PRO A 55 -7.44 -3.59 -9.68
CA PRO A 55 -6.04 -3.16 -9.71
C PRO A 55 -5.58 -2.46 -8.43
N SER A 56 -6.35 -1.52 -7.90
CA SER A 56 -6.01 -0.80 -6.66
C SER A 56 -6.00 -1.72 -5.45
N ARG A 57 -6.97 -2.65 -5.36
CA ARG A 57 -7.02 -3.67 -4.31
C ARG A 57 -5.81 -4.59 -4.32
N ARG A 58 -5.37 -5.05 -5.50
CA ARG A 58 -4.15 -5.85 -5.64
C ARG A 58 -2.89 -5.05 -5.28
N ALA A 59 -2.85 -3.75 -5.62
CA ALA A 59 -1.74 -2.88 -5.26
C ALA A 59 -1.62 -2.72 -3.74
N ALA A 60 -2.74 -2.50 -3.03
CA ALA A 60 -2.75 -2.39 -1.57
C ALA A 60 -2.15 -3.66 -0.91
N LEU A 61 -2.63 -4.85 -1.31
CA LEU A 61 -2.11 -6.12 -0.79
C LEU A 61 -0.62 -6.32 -1.13
N ARG A 62 -0.23 -6.08 -2.40
CA ARG A 62 1.19 -6.18 -2.82
C ARG A 62 2.10 -5.28 -1.98
N LEU A 63 1.64 -4.08 -1.63
CA LEU A 63 2.39 -3.10 -0.87
C LEU A 63 2.38 -3.34 0.65
N GLY A 64 1.72 -4.40 1.13
CA GLY A 64 1.71 -4.77 2.54
C GLY A 64 0.57 -4.19 3.37
N PHE A 65 -0.48 -3.66 2.74
CA PHE A 65 -1.67 -3.22 3.46
C PHE A 65 -2.63 -4.40 3.66
N SER A 66 -2.89 -4.74 4.92
CA SER A 66 -3.86 -5.75 5.35
C SER A 66 -5.28 -5.29 5.04
N TYR A 67 -6.14 -6.18 4.57
CA TYR A 67 -7.56 -5.87 4.31
C TYR A 67 -8.36 -5.87 5.62
N GLU A 68 -9.21 -4.88 5.81
CA GLU A 68 -9.96 -4.68 7.06
C GLU A 68 -11.47 -4.59 6.87
N GLY A 69 -11.96 -4.61 5.63
CA GLY A 69 -13.40 -4.65 5.36
C GLY A 69 -13.85 -3.71 4.25
N VAL A 70 -15.17 -3.72 4.03
CA VAL A 70 -15.84 -2.86 3.05
C VAL A 70 -16.97 -2.09 3.71
N PHE A 71 -16.93 -0.77 3.55
CA PHE A 71 -18.07 0.08 3.88
C PHE A 71 -19.00 0.11 2.68
N ARG A 72 -20.17 -0.52 2.83
CA ARG A 72 -21.22 -0.55 1.81
C ARG A 72 -21.86 0.82 1.69
N GLN A 73 -22.12 1.25 0.45
CA GLN A 73 -22.71 2.54 0.12
C GLN A 73 -22.00 3.74 0.78
N ALA A 74 -20.68 3.67 0.89
CA ALA A 74 -19.88 4.69 1.58
C ALA A 74 -19.97 6.07 0.89
N THR A 75 -20.15 6.11 -0.43
CA THR A 75 -20.30 7.36 -1.18
C THR A 75 -20.95 7.13 -2.55
N VAL A 76 -21.37 8.22 -3.21
CA VAL A 76 -21.80 8.23 -4.61
C VAL A 76 -20.79 9.06 -5.39
N TYR A 77 -20.26 8.52 -6.48
CA TYR A 77 -19.36 9.25 -7.38
C TYR A 77 -19.58 8.83 -8.82
N LYS A 78 -19.34 9.74 -9.77
CA LYS A 78 -19.60 9.50 -11.21
C LYS A 78 -20.99 8.90 -11.46
N GLN A 79 -22.01 9.42 -10.77
CA GLN A 79 -23.41 8.98 -10.86
C GLN A 79 -23.64 7.50 -10.52
N ARG A 80 -22.80 6.88 -9.66
CA ARG A 80 -23.00 5.52 -9.17
C ARG A 80 -22.64 5.34 -7.69
N ASN A 81 -23.20 4.29 -7.08
CA ASN A 81 -22.78 3.81 -5.77
C ASN A 81 -21.29 3.43 -5.75
N ARG A 82 -20.63 3.68 -4.61
CA ARG A 82 -19.30 3.17 -4.30
C ARG A 82 -19.26 2.57 -2.90
N ASP A 83 -19.02 1.28 -2.89
CA ASP A 83 -18.53 0.58 -1.72
C ASP A 83 -17.03 0.85 -1.59
N THR A 84 -16.57 1.14 -0.37
CA THR A 84 -15.15 1.47 -0.12
C THR A 84 -14.47 0.32 0.60
N ALA A 85 -13.48 -0.29 -0.05
CA ALA A 85 -12.59 -1.28 0.56
C ALA A 85 -11.49 -0.57 1.35
N TRP A 86 -11.28 -1.01 2.58
CA TRP A 86 -10.32 -0.45 3.52
C TRP A 86 -9.15 -1.40 3.73
N TYR A 87 -7.96 -0.82 3.71
CA TYR A 87 -6.71 -1.51 3.99
C TYR A 87 -5.84 -0.63 4.88
N ALA A 88 -4.97 -1.25 5.67
CA ALA A 88 -4.01 -0.53 6.50
C ALA A 88 -2.74 -1.32 6.77
N THR A 89 -1.70 -0.58 7.13
CA THR A 89 -0.49 -1.07 7.77
C THR A 89 -0.32 -0.34 9.11
N ILE A 90 0.15 -1.04 10.14
CA ILE A 90 0.39 -0.45 11.47
C ILE A 90 1.87 -0.38 11.84
N ASP A 91 2.19 0.38 12.88
CA ASP A 91 3.54 0.58 13.40
C ASP A 91 4.24 -0.73 13.79
N GLN A 92 3.52 -1.74 14.28
CA GLN A 92 4.13 -3.04 14.59
C GLN A 92 4.50 -3.88 13.35
N GLU A 93 3.85 -3.65 12.21
CA GLU A 93 4.14 -4.35 10.95
C GLU A 93 5.26 -3.67 10.16
N TRP A 94 5.46 -2.36 10.41
CA TRP A 94 6.41 -1.54 9.67
C TRP A 94 7.85 -2.05 9.66
N PRO A 95 8.46 -2.52 10.76
CA PRO A 95 9.84 -3.00 10.73
C PRO A 95 10.08 -4.13 9.74
N GLU A 96 9.14 -5.07 9.62
CA GLU A 96 9.24 -6.19 8.67
C GLU A 96 8.92 -5.73 7.24
N LEU A 97 7.94 -4.85 7.06
CA LEU A 97 7.67 -4.26 5.74
C LEU A 97 8.85 -3.46 5.23
N LYS A 98 9.50 -2.69 6.09
CA LYS A 98 10.72 -1.95 5.74
C LYS A 98 11.78 -2.89 5.18
N LYS A 99 12.07 -4.00 5.87
CA LYS A 99 13.01 -5.03 5.39
C LYS A 99 12.57 -5.62 4.04
N ALA A 100 11.29 -5.93 3.87
CA ALA A 100 10.75 -6.46 2.62
C ALA A 100 10.93 -5.48 1.45
N PHE A 101 10.66 -4.19 1.66
CA PHE A 101 10.87 -3.17 0.63
C PHE A 101 12.35 -2.94 0.34
N GLU A 102 13.20 -2.87 1.36
CA GLU A 102 14.66 -2.70 1.19
C GLU A 102 15.25 -3.89 0.41
N ALA A 103 14.89 -5.12 0.75
CA ALA A 103 15.31 -6.31 0.01
C ALA A 103 14.78 -6.34 -1.43
N TRP A 104 13.55 -5.86 -1.66
CA TRP A 104 12.98 -5.82 -3.00
C TRP A 104 13.60 -4.73 -3.89
N LEU A 105 13.90 -3.56 -3.31
CA LEU A 105 14.49 -2.40 -3.99
C LEU A 105 15.99 -2.53 -4.21
N ASP A 106 16.66 -3.46 -3.53
CA ASP A 106 18.07 -3.75 -3.75
C ASP A 106 18.32 -4.04 -5.25
N PRO A 107 19.28 -3.35 -5.91
CA PRO A 107 19.64 -3.63 -7.29
C PRO A 107 19.95 -5.10 -7.57
N ALA A 108 20.47 -5.84 -6.57
CA ALA A 108 20.75 -7.28 -6.68
C ALA A 108 19.48 -8.12 -6.88
N ASN A 109 18.28 -7.61 -6.53
CA ASN A 109 17.01 -8.27 -6.79
C ASN A 109 16.53 -8.12 -8.24
N PHE A 110 17.22 -7.37 -9.09
CA PHE A 110 16.88 -7.21 -10.50
C PHE A 110 17.96 -7.86 -11.38
N ASP A 111 17.56 -8.41 -12.52
CA ASP A 111 18.49 -8.87 -13.56
C ASP A 111 18.89 -7.73 -14.52
N GLU A 112 19.73 -8.05 -15.51
CA GLU A 112 20.27 -7.08 -16.48
C GLU A 112 19.20 -6.40 -17.34
N VAL A 113 18.01 -7.02 -17.47
CA VAL A 113 16.87 -6.46 -18.22
C VAL A 113 15.81 -5.84 -17.31
N GLY A 114 16.08 -5.74 -16.00
CA GLY A 114 15.21 -5.11 -15.01
C GLY A 114 14.08 -6.00 -14.49
N THR A 115 14.13 -7.30 -14.72
CA THR A 115 13.16 -8.26 -14.17
C THR A 115 13.51 -8.56 -12.72
N GLN A 116 12.51 -8.48 -11.84
CA GLN A 116 12.66 -8.84 -10.43
C GLN A 116 12.89 -10.36 -10.26
N LYS A 117 13.88 -10.75 -9.46
CA LYS A 117 14.17 -12.14 -9.07
C LYS A 117 13.18 -12.61 -8.00
N THR A 118 12.91 -11.75 -7.02
CA THR A 118 11.90 -11.96 -5.99
C THR A 118 10.82 -10.89 -6.10
N SER A 119 9.55 -11.30 -6.03
CA SER A 119 8.43 -10.37 -6.10
C SER A 119 8.22 -9.64 -4.77
N LEU A 120 7.78 -8.38 -4.80
CA LEU A 120 7.43 -7.67 -3.57
C LEU A 120 6.30 -8.39 -2.83
N SER A 121 5.32 -8.92 -3.56
CA SER A 121 4.20 -9.68 -3.01
C SER A 121 4.63 -10.92 -2.23
N SER A 122 5.68 -11.64 -2.64
CA SER A 122 6.17 -12.80 -1.88
C SER A 122 6.85 -12.40 -0.58
N LEU A 123 7.41 -11.19 -0.52
CA LEU A 123 8.04 -10.65 0.69
C LEU A 123 7.00 -10.03 1.65
N THR A 124 5.94 -9.43 1.12
CA THR A 124 4.88 -8.79 1.94
C THR A 124 3.78 -9.74 2.38
N ALA A 125 3.50 -10.81 1.61
CA ALA A 125 2.42 -11.75 1.92
C ALA A 125 2.49 -12.37 3.33
N PRO A 126 3.65 -12.76 3.89
CA PRO A 126 3.72 -13.29 5.25
C PRO A 126 3.40 -12.26 6.34
N ILE A 127 3.44 -10.97 6.02
CA ILE A 127 3.21 -9.87 6.97
C ILE A 127 1.73 -9.52 7.04
N LEU A 128 0.99 -9.72 5.93
CA LEU A 128 -0.44 -9.42 5.84
C LEU A 128 -1.25 -10.16 6.90
N LYS A 129 -2.21 -9.45 7.50
CA LYS A 129 -3.14 -10.01 8.47
C LYS A 129 -4.51 -10.22 7.84
N SER A 130 -5.09 -11.37 8.15
CA SER A 130 -6.53 -11.58 8.02
C SER A 130 -7.17 -11.14 9.32
N ILE A 131 -7.70 -9.92 9.35
CA ILE A 131 -8.48 -9.46 10.50
C ILE A 131 -9.89 -10.02 10.29
N GLY A 132 -10.27 -10.98 11.13
CA GLY A 132 -11.57 -11.65 11.13
C GLY A 132 -12.65 -10.83 11.81
#